data_AF-A0A3C1PDU4-F1
#
_entry.id   AF-A0A3C1PDU4-F1
#
_cell.length_a   1.000
_cell.length_b   1.000
_cell.length_c   1.000
_cell.angle_alpha   90.00
_cell.angle_beta   90.00
_cell.angle_gamma   90.00
#
_symmetry.space_group_name_H-M   'P 1'
#
loop_
_entity.id
_entity.type
_entity.pdbx_description
1 polymer ?
#
loop_
_entity_poly.entity_id
_entity_poly.type
_entity_poly.pdbx_seq_one_letter_code
_entity_poly.pdbx_strand_id
1 'polypeptide(L)'
;APKWRLDTVRVLRYSALTLLIDDPDYLQQRLLIWFATVLQAFQGKDLTRLTYQTMSEIVENYLTPEENQLFLPLIQLNLTILGKNKS
;
A
#
# COMPACT_ATOMS: atom_id res chain seq x y z
N ALA A 1 5.96 -7.03 17.31
CA ALA A 1 5.81 -5.71 16.66
C ALA A 1 4.34 -5.31 16.71
N PRO A 2 4.00 -4.01 16.80
CA PRO A 2 2.61 -3.56 16.75
C PRO A 2 1.89 -4.05 15.49
N LYS A 3 0.57 -4.31 15.59
CA LYS A 3 -0.25 -4.85 14.49
C LYS A 3 -0.13 -4.00 13.21
N TRP A 4 -0.19 -2.66 13.35
CA TRP A 4 -0.06 -1.73 12.23
C TRP A 4 1.24 -1.93 11.43
N ARG A 5 2.37 -2.19 12.12
CA ARG A 5 3.67 -2.37 11.47
C ARG A 5 3.70 -3.65 10.62
N LEU A 6 3.10 -4.72 11.14
CA LEU A 6 3.00 -5.99 10.41
C LEU A 6 2.11 -5.84 9.17
N ASP A 7 1.02 -5.10 9.30
CA ASP A 7 0.08 -4.84 8.21
C ASP A 7 0.73 -3.97 7.12
N THR A 8 1.47 -2.92 7.47
CA THR A 8 2.24 -2.10 6.50
C THR A 8 3.29 -2.95 5.76
N VAL A 9 4.03 -3.80 6.46
CA VAL A 9 5.02 -4.69 5.82
C VAL A 9 4.35 -5.71 4.89
N ARG A 10 3.15 -6.21 5.24
CA ARG A 10 2.38 -7.08 4.34
C ARG A 10 2.01 -6.35 3.06
N VAL A 11 1.47 -5.14 3.15
CA VAL A 11 1.14 -4.33 1.97
C VAL A 11 2.36 -4.12 1.09
N LEU A 12 3.52 -3.73 1.66
CA LEU A 12 4.76 -3.55 0.90
C LEU A 12 5.21 -4.84 0.19
N ARG A 13 5.16 -6.00 0.87
CA ARG A 13 5.52 -7.30 0.28
C ARG A 13 4.60 -7.71 -0.85
N TYR A 14 3.30 -7.46 -0.72
CA TYR A 14 2.36 -7.76 -1.79
C TYR A 14 2.54 -6.82 -2.97
N SER A 15 2.85 -5.55 -2.76
CA SER A 15 3.26 -4.64 -3.84
C SER A 15 4.49 -5.19 -4.57
N ALA A 16 5.51 -5.65 -3.85
CA ALA A 16 6.71 -6.22 -4.48
C ALA A 16 6.41 -7.53 -5.23
N LEU A 17 5.57 -8.39 -4.67
CA LEU A 17 5.11 -9.60 -5.34
C LEU A 17 4.38 -9.27 -6.65
N THR A 18 3.49 -8.26 -6.62
CA THR A 18 2.70 -7.80 -7.77
C THR A 18 3.60 -7.35 -8.92
N LEU A 19 4.69 -6.64 -8.60
CA LEU A 19 5.71 -6.27 -9.58
C LEU A 19 6.37 -7.52 -10.21
N LEU A 20 6.71 -8.53 -9.40
CA LEU A 20 7.39 -9.74 -9.88
C LEU A 20 6.51 -10.66 -10.73
N ILE A 21 5.20 -10.67 -10.48
CA ILE A 21 4.22 -11.46 -11.25
C ILE A 21 3.71 -10.73 -12.49
N ASP A 22 4.05 -9.43 -12.64
CA ASP A 22 3.62 -8.56 -13.74
C ASP A 22 2.10 -8.51 -13.93
N ASP A 23 1.36 -8.53 -12.82
CA ASP A 23 -0.11 -8.47 -12.79
C ASP A 23 -0.55 -7.38 -11.80
N PRO A 24 -0.72 -6.12 -12.23
CA PRO A 24 -1.08 -5.00 -11.36
C PRO A 24 -2.47 -5.17 -10.71
N ASP A 25 -3.38 -5.92 -11.35
CA ASP A 25 -4.73 -6.16 -10.82
C ASP A 25 -4.69 -7.09 -9.59
N TYR A 26 -3.67 -7.94 -9.50
CA TYR A 26 -3.48 -8.86 -8.37
C TYR A 26 -3.48 -8.12 -7.03
N LEU A 27 -2.75 -7.01 -6.93
CA LEU A 27 -2.64 -6.24 -5.68
C LEU A 27 -4.00 -5.74 -5.21
N GLN A 28 -4.74 -5.14 -6.13
CA GLN A 28 -6.05 -4.56 -5.84
C GLN A 28 -7.06 -5.64 -5.46
N GLN A 29 -7.17 -6.69 -6.28
CA GLN A 29 -8.19 -7.72 -6.13
C GLN A 29 -7.92 -8.66 -4.94
N ARG A 30 -6.66 -9.01 -4.69
CA ARG A 30 -6.30 -10.00 -3.66
C ARG A 30 -6.05 -9.40 -2.29
N LEU A 31 -5.52 -8.17 -2.21
CA LEU A 31 -5.17 -7.57 -0.94
C LEU A 31 -5.96 -6.29 -0.64
N LEU A 32 -5.88 -5.27 -1.49
CA LEU A 32 -6.25 -3.92 -1.09
C LEU A 32 -7.75 -3.75 -0.82
N ILE A 33 -8.62 -4.35 -1.63
CA ILE A 33 -10.08 -4.29 -1.41
C ILE A 33 -10.47 -4.98 -0.10
N TRP A 34 -9.95 -6.19 0.12
CA TRP A 34 -10.20 -6.94 1.35
C TRP A 34 -9.67 -6.19 2.56
N PHE A 35 -8.46 -5.64 2.46
CA PHE A 35 -7.83 -4.97 3.59
C PHE A 35 -8.48 -3.62 3.91
N ALA A 36 -8.95 -2.88 2.90
CA ALA A 36 -9.78 -1.69 3.10
C ALA A 36 -11.05 -2.01 3.90
N THR A 37 -11.68 -3.14 3.62
CA THR A 37 -12.87 -3.60 4.36
C THR A 37 -12.55 -3.86 5.83
N VAL A 38 -11.42 -4.52 6.10
CA VAL A 38 -10.92 -4.75 7.46
C VAL A 38 -10.66 -3.42 8.16
N LEU A 39 -9.87 -2.51 7.57
CA LEU A 39 -9.51 -1.23 8.18
C LEU A 39 -10.73 -0.34 8.48
N GLN A 40 -11.73 -0.35 7.61
CA GLN A 40 -12.99 0.37 7.83
C GLN A 40 -13.73 -0.11 9.08
N ALA A 41 -13.69 -1.41 9.39
CA ALA A 41 -14.32 -1.97 10.58
C ALA A 41 -13.62 -1.54 11.88
N PHE A 42 -12.32 -1.21 11.84
CA PHE A 42 -11.52 -0.85 13.02
C PHE A 42 -11.42 0.67 13.28
N GLN A 43 -12.12 1.53 12.53
CA GLN A 43 -12.19 3.00 12.67
C GLN A 43 -10.83 3.78 12.69
N GLY A 44 -9.69 3.14 12.43
CA GLY A 44 -8.35 3.77 12.44
C GLY A 44 -7.97 4.54 11.16
N LYS A 45 -8.83 5.43 10.68
CA LYS A 45 -8.75 5.99 9.31
C LYS A 45 -7.60 6.99 9.10
N ASP A 46 -7.39 7.91 10.03
CA ASP A 46 -6.40 8.99 9.84
C ASP A 46 -4.95 8.48 9.93
N LEU A 47 -4.69 7.54 10.85
CA LEU A 47 -3.39 6.88 10.97
C LEU A 47 -3.04 6.05 9.73
N THR A 48 -4.05 5.45 9.09
CA THR A 48 -3.88 4.63 7.89
C THR A 48 -3.42 5.49 6.71
N ARG A 49 -4.08 6.63 6.48
CA ARG A 49 -3.70 7.56 5.41
C ARG A 49 -2.28 8.07 5.60
N LEU A 50 -1.94 8.53 6.81
CA LEU A 50 -0.58 9.02 7.11
C LEU A 50 0.47 7.95 6.83
N THR A 51 0.22 6.70 7.24
CA THR A 51 1.13 5.57 7.02
C THR A 51 1.44 5.37 5.53
N TYR A 52 0.41 5.29 4.68
CA TYR A 52 0.60 5.05 3.25
C TYR A 52 1.10 6.27 2.48
N GLN A 53 0.79 7.47 2.96
CA GLN A 53 1.36 8.70 2.41
C GLN A 53 2.86 8.75 2.68
N THR A 54 3.29 8.58 3.94
CA THR A 54 4.71 8.53 4.29
C THR A 54 5.43 7.42 3.53
N MET A 55 4.82 6.23 3.39
CA MET A 55 5.41 5.15 2.58
C MET A 55 5.64 5.57 1.12
N SER A 56 4.68 6.28 0.51
CA SER A 56 4.80 6.75 -0.88
C SER A 56 5.89 7.80 -1.04
N GLU A 57 6.06 8.67 -0.05
CA GLU A 57 7.09 9.74 -0.06
C GLU A 57 8.50 9.19 0.17
N ILE A 58 8.65 8.16 1.01
CA ILE A 58 9.98 7.67 1.38
C ILE A 58 10.50 6.59 0.42
N VAL A 59 9.63 5.78 -0.19
CA VAL A 59 10.05 4.60 -0.97
C VAL A 59 10.93 4.97 -2.15
N GLU A 60 10.69 6.14 -2.74
CA GLU A 60 11.43 6.65 -3.89
C GLU A 60 12.93 6.81 -3.59
N ASN A 61 13.28 7.10 -2.33
CA ASN A 61 14.67 7.31 -1.91
C ASN A 61 15.46 6.00 -1.76
N TYR A 62 14.82 4.84 -1.84
CA TYR A 62 15.45 3.53 -1.64
C TYR A 62 15.68 2.73 -2.92
N LEU A 63 15.22 3.25 -4.05
CA LEU A 63 15.22 2.55 -5.34
C LEU A 63 15.90 3.41 -6.41
N THR A 64 16.42 2.74 -7.44
CA THR A 64 16.89 3.39 -8.65
C THR A 64 15.73 4.05 -9.41
N PRO A 65 15.99 5.03 -10.30
CA PRO A 65 14.95 5.64 -11.12
C PRO A 65 14.11 4.61 -11.91
N GLU A 66 14.76 3.57 -12.45
CA GLU A 66 14.13 2.50 -13.22
C GLU A 66 13.21 1.63 -12.34
N GLU A 67 13.67 1.27 -11.14
CA GLU A 67 12.86 0.54 -10.17
C GLU A 67 11.66 1.38 -9.68
N ASN A 68 11.88 2.68 -9.46
CA ASN A 68 10.82 3.59 -9.07
C ASN A 68 9.73 3.73 -10.14
N GLN A 69 10.12 3.76 -11.42
CA GLN A 69 9.16 3.82 -12.54
C GLN A 69 8.18 2.65 -12.51
N LEU A 70 8.63 1.48 -12.04
CA LEU A 70 7.81 0.28 -11.97
C LEU A 70 7.06 0.16 -10.63
N PHE A 71 7.72 0.50 -9.52
CA PHE A 71 7.22 0.21 -8.19
C PHE A 71 6.33 1.31 -7.61
N LEU A 72 6.63 2.58 -7.90
CA LEU A 72 5.91 3.73 -7.34
C LEU A 72 4.41 3.71 -7.66
N PRO A 73 3.95 3.33 -8.88
CA PRO A 73 2.52 3.20 -9.16
C PRO A 73 1.80 2.21 -8.23
N LEU A 74 2.45 1.08 -7.88
CA LEU A 74 1.89 0.08 -6.97
C LEU A 74 1.81 0.61 -5.52
N ILE A 75 2.78 1.45 -5.12
CA ILE A 75 2.78 2.08 -3.81
C ILE A 75 1.71 3.16 -3.71
N GLN A 76 1.55 3.98 -4.75
CA GLN A 76 0.49 4.99 -4.83
C GLN A 76 -0.90 4.35 -4.81
N LEU A 77 -1.07 3.18 -5.44
CA LEU A 77 -2.33 2.43 -5.40
C LEU A 77 -2.73 2.05 -3.97
N ASN A 78 -1.77 1.71 -3.10
CA ASN A 78 -2.03 1.46 -1.68
C ASN A 78 -2.64 2.70 -1.00
N LEU A 79 -2.07 3.88 -1.23
CA LEU A 79 -2.60 5.14 -0.71
C LEU A 79 -3.99 5.44 -1.27
N THR A 80 -4.19 5.27 -2.58
CA THR A 80 -5.48 5.51 -3.24
C THR A 80 -6.60 4.63 -2.70
N ILE A 81 -6.33 3.38 -2.32
CA ILE A 81 -7.36 2.45 -1.85
C ILE A 81 -7.51 2.49 -0.33
N LEU A 82 -6.40 2.50 0.41
CA LEU A 82 -6.40 2.37 1.88
C LEU A 82 -6.43 3.73 2.59
N GLY A 83 -6.01 4.81 1.92
CA GLY A 83 -6.02 6.18 2.47
C GLY A 83 -7.31 6.96 2.20
N LYS A 84 -8.31 6.36 1.55
CA LYS A 84 -9.61 7.01 1.29
C LYS A 84 -10.37 7.29 2.58
N ASN A 85 -10.55 8.56 2.89
CA ASN A 85 -11.61 9.01 3.79
C ASN A 85 -12.91 9.11 2.98
N LYS A 86 -14.02 8.57 3.49
CA LYS A 86 -15.34 8.88 2.89
C LYS A 86 -15.55 10.39 3.06
N SER A 87 -15.71 11.12 1.95
CA SER A 87 -16.34 12.44 1.94
C SER A 87 -17.82 12.30 2.24
#